data_AF-A0A5C3EGH1-F1
#
_entry.id   AF-A0A5C3EGH1-F1
#
_cell.length_a   1.000
_cell.length_b   1.000
_cell.length_c   1.000
_cell.angle_alpha   90.00
_cell.angle_beta   90.00
_cell.angle_gamma   90.00
#
_symmetry.space_group_name_H-M   'P 1'
#
loop_
_entity.id
_entity.type
_entity.pdbx_description
1 polymer ?
#
loop_
_entity_poly.entity_id
_entity_poly.type
_entity_poly.pdbx_seq_one_letter_code
_entity_poly.pdbx_strand_id
1 'polypeptide(L)'
;MLSSPLRKCCVTSKIVPSALMVLLKAVTLPPPPSTLSPTASSTLPAKKNPTQAGDLVVMLPDKLLHPKFVPPKLGKGIWLTLDSRIYSHLAKRGSWKSLNSKATLLGGMEELIWFQLGERVVQECQLLVDRFGEHKRLDLIGRLEEGAAEGCEGTMGYSIWLTKGKGQVESEEQTRLGANPIFSPKFKQESQKERFITAIHRLASIGNNEEARLEAKYGVKHSNITLPLGIALYRLHLWTQSLATTAVDGKQQQSKS
;
A
#
# COMPACT_ATOMS: atom_id res chain seq x y z
N MET A 1 -6.01 16.60 -0.43
CA MET A 1 -4.65 16.07 -0.13
C MET A 1 -3.71 17.08 0.52
N LEU A 2 -3.92 18.39 0.33
CA LEU A 2 -3.00 19.44 0.81
C LEU A 2 -3.00 19.67 2.32
N SER A 3 -3.93 19.07 3.08
CA SER A 3 -4.04 19.28 4.54
C SER A 3 -3.18 18.32 5.37
N SER A 4 -2.51 17.33 4.77
CA SER A 4 -1.64 16.45 5.54
C SER A 4 -0.32 17.17 5.89
N PRO A 5 0.21 17.06 7.12
CA PRO A 5 1.45 17.72 7.50
C PRO A 5 2.60 17.43 6.56
N LEU A 6 3.42 18.44 6.25
CA LEU A 6 4.66 18.26 5.51
C LEU A 6 5.70 17.55 6.39
N ARG A 7 6.45 16.63 5.78
CA ARG A 7 7.49 15.84 6.44
C ARG A 7 8.72 15.71 5.54
N LYS A 8 9.90 15.70 6.16
CA LYS A 8 11.18 15.52 5.47
C LYS A 8 11.47 14.02 5.32
N CYS A 9 11.75 13.57 4.09
CA CYS A 9 12.22 12.22 3.84
C CYS A 9 13.63 12.03 4.41
N CYS A 10 13.87 10.98 5.20
CA CYS A 10 15.18 10.78 5.84
C CYS A 10 16.29 10.39 4.86
N VAL A 11 15.95 9.91 3.66
CA VAL A 11 16.93 9.50 2.63
C VAL A 11 17.21 10.64 1.64
N THR A 12 16.16 11.25 1.09
CA THR A 12 16.29 12.26 0.03
C THR A 12 16.35 13.69 0.56
N SER A 13 16.07 13.91 1.84
CA SER A 13 15.91 15.23 2.46
C SER A 13 14.83 16.12 1.84
N LYS A 14 14.04 15.62 0.88
CA LYS A 14 12.91 16.35 0.28
C LYS A 14 11.75 16.45 1.27
N ILE A 15 11.05 17.58 1.25
CA ILE A 15 9.85 17.82 2.06
C ILE A 15 8.62 17.52 1.20
N VAL A 16 7.78 16.58 1.66
CA VAL A 16 6.55 16.18 0.95
C VAL A 16 5.39 16.00 1.94
N PRO A 17 4.13 16.03 1.50
CA PRO A 17 2.97 15.73 2.35
C PRO A 17 3.05 14.32 2.93
N SER A 18 2.74 14.14 4.22
CA SER A 18 2.81 12.83 4.89
C SER A 18 1.90 11.77 4.27
N ALA A 19 0.84 12.19 3.56
CA ALA A 19 -0.02 11.29 2.79
C ALA A 19 0.73 10.56 1.66
N LEU A 20 1.84 11.12 1.16
CA LEU A 20 2.69 10.57 0.10
C LEU A 20 3.92 9.82 0.66
N MET A 21 3.88 9.46 1.94
CA MET A 21 5.00 8.86 2.66
C MET A 21 4.59 7.58 3.40
N VAL A 22 5.62 6.81 3.77
CA VAL A 22 5.59 5.70 4.72
C VAL A 22 6.32 6.14 5.98
N LEU A 23 5.75 5.82 7.13
CA LEU A 23 6.40 5.96 8.42
C LEU A 23 6.95 4.60 8.84
N LEU A 24 8.25 4.50 9.11
CA LEU A 24 8.83 3.32 9.75
C LEU A 24 9.09 3.60 11.23
N LYS A 25 8.67 2.70 12.11
CA LYS A 25 8.89 2.79 13.56
C LYS A 25 9.63 1.58 14.08
N ALA A 26 10.51 1.81 15.05
CA ALA A 26 11.14 0.75 15.80
C ALA A 26 10.10 0.09 16.73
N VAL A 27 9.98 -1.22 16.65
CA VAL A 27 9.10 -2.05 17.48
C VAL A 27 9.94 -3.14 18.10
N THR A 28 9.78 -3.31 19.41
CA THR A 28 10.39 -4.39 20.16
C THR A 28 9.52 -5.63 20.02
N LEU A 29 10.03 -6.68 19.39
CA LEU A 29 9.36 -7.97 19.31
C LEU A 29 9.76 -8.82 20.52
N PRO A 30 8.80 -9.59 21.09
CA PRO A 30 9.15 -10.57 22.10
C PRO A 30 10.14 -11.59 21.52
N PRO A 31 11.05 -12.14 22.34
CA PRO A 31 11.94 -13.19 21.89
C PRO A 31 11.09 -14.35 21.34
N PRO A 32 11.56 -15.04 20.28
CA PRO A 32 10.86 -16.21 19.78
C PRO A 32 10.70 -17.21 20.93
N PRO A 33 9.55 -17.90 21.05
CA PRO A 33 9.38 -18.88 22.10
C PRO A 33 10.54 -19.88 21.96
N SER A 34 11.38 -19.96 22.99
CA SER A 34 12.44 -20.95 23.06
C SER A 34 11.77 -22.29 22.84
N THR A 35 11.90 -22.86 21.65
CA THR A 35 11.46 -24.22 21.38
C THR A 35 12.20 -25.08 22.40
N LEU A 36 11.48 -25.49 23.44
CA LEU A 36 11.94 -26.39 24.47
C LEU A 36 12.46 -27.61 23.74
N SER A 37 13.78 -27.72 23.56
CA SER A 37 14.39 -28.97 23.15
C SER A 37 14.13 -29.96 24.28
N PRO A 38 13.26 -30.97 24.11
CA PRO A 38 13.05 -31.99 25.09
C PRO A 38 14.10 -33.06 24.81
N THR A 39 15.35 -32.81 25.18
CA THR A 39 16.37 -33.86 25.20
C THR A 39 17.00 -33.88 26.56
N ALA A 40 16.42 -34.77 27.38
CA ALA A 40 17.02 -35.32 28.56
C ALA A 40 18.46 -35.78 28.30
N SER A 41 19.27 -35.69 29.36
CA SER A 41 20.48 -36.50 29.57
C SER A 41 21.69 -36.17 28.70
N SER A 42 22.48 -35.18 29.11
CA SER A 42 23.94 -35.39 29.15
C SER A 42 24.64 -34.38 30.07
N THR A 43 25.31 -34.94 31.06
CA THR A 43 26.23 -34.33 32.01
C THR A 43 27.43 -33.69 31.29
N LEU A 44 27.63 -32.37 31.43
CA LEU A 44 28.91 -31.66 31.67
C LEU A 44 28.71 -30.12 31.61
N PRO A 45 29.24 -29.33 32.56
CA PRO A 45 28.96 -27.91 32.66
C PRO A 45 29.99 -27.07 31.88
N ALA A 46 29.72 -26.78 30.61
CA ALA A 46 30.44 -25.71 29.90
C ALA A 46 29.70 -24.38 30.11
N LYS A 47 30.30 -23.52 30.93
CA LYS A 47 29.87 -22.17 31.31
C LYS A 47 29.93 -21.22 30.09
N LYS A 48 29.14 -21.47 29.06
CA LYS A 48 28.82 -20.48 28.03
C LYS A 48 27.66 -19.65 28.58
N ASN A 49 27.94 -18.40 28.92
CA ASN A 49 26.91 -17.43 29.30
C ASN A 49 25.75 -17.57 28.31
N PRO A 50 24.51 -17.86 28.77
CA PRO A 50 23.35 -17.75 27.93
C PRO A 50 23.32 -16.29 27.49
N THR A 51 23.81 -16.03 26.28
CA THR A 51 23.63 -14.77 25.57
C THR A 51 22.16 -14.46 25.69
N GLN A 52 21.86 -13.46 26.53
CA GLN A 52 20.52 -12.94 26.75
C GLN A 52 19.87 -12.87 25.36
N ALA A 53 18.78 -13.62 25.17
CA ALA A 53 17.91 -13.47 24.02
C ALA A 53 17.25 -12.10 24.16
N GLY A 54 18.04 -11.06 23.94
CA GLY A 54 17.64 -9.68 24.10
C GLY A 54 16.55 -9.37 23.10
N ASP A 55 15.64 -8.50 23.50
CA ASP A 55 14.49 -8.18 22.68
C ASP A 55 14.91 -7.76 21.26
N LEU A 56 14.28 -8.36 20.27
CA LEU A 56 14.57 -8.09 18.87
C LEU A 56 13.87 -6.77 18.48
N VAL A 57 14.65 -5.71 18.25
CA VAL A 57 14.12 -4.44 17.77
C VAL A 57 14.11 -4.43 16.23
N VAL A 58 12.94 -4.25 15.64
CA VAL A 58 12.73 -4.22 14.19
C VAL A 58 12.08 -2.91 13.76
N MET A 59 12.40 -2.45 12.56
CA MET A 59 11.66 -1.35 11.93
C MET A 59 10.45 -1.91 11.20
N LEU A 60 9.25 -1.44 11.52
CA LEU A 60 8.00 -1.83 10.88
C LEU A 60 7.26 -0.62 10.28
N PRO A 61 6.48 -0.83 9.21
CA PRO A 61 5.67 0.23 8.63
C PRO A 61 4.51 0.56 9.56
N ASP A 62 4.18 1.85 9.61
CA ASP A 62 3.10 2.43 10.39
C ASP A 62 2.31 3.43 9.53
N LYS A 63 1.05 3.67 9.90
CA LYS A 63 0.14 4.58 9.18
C LYS A 63 -0.09 4.27 7.69
N LEU A 64 0.11 3.02 7.27
CA LEU A 64 -0.33 2.55 5.95
C LEU A 64 -1.81 2.19 5.99
N LEU A 65 -2.19 1.31 6.92
CA LEU A 65 -3.56 0.84 7.15
C LEU A 65 -4.45 1.94 7.76
N HIS A 66 -5.76 1.79 7.61
CA HIS A 66 -6.75 2.74 8.11
C HIS A 66 -6.86 2.67 9.65
N PRO A 67 -6.87 3.83 10.36
CA PRO A 67 -6.79 3.87 11.82
C PRO A 67 -7.98 3.21 12.54
N LYS A 68 -9.15 3.10 11.88
CA LYS A 68 -10.30 2.32 12.40
C LYS A 68 -9.97 0.83 12.55
N PHE A 69 -9.12 0.29 11.69
CA PHE A 69 -8.79 -1.14 11.66
C PHE A 69 -7.51 -1.47 12.40
N VAL A 70 -6.52 -0.56 12.36
CA VAL A 70 -5.23 -0.76 13.01
C VAL A 70 -4.83 0.50 13.76
N PRO A 71 -4.70 0.44 15.10
CA PRO A 71 -4.28 1.59 15.88
C PRO A 71 -2.84 1.98 15.50
N PRO A 72 -2.50 3.29 15.50
CA PRO A 72 -1.14 3.74 15.24
C PRO A 72 -0.16 3.16 16.25
N LYS A 73 1.01 2.72 15.79
CA LYS A 73 2.06 2.25 16.70
C LYS A 73 2.60 3.41 17.54
N LEU A 74 3.05 3.15 18.77
CA LEU A 74 3.66 4.17 19.61
C LEU A 74 5.13 4.41 19.23
N GLY A 75 5.71 5.52 19.71
CA GLY A 75 7.12 5.83 19.56
C GLY A 75 7.49 6.72 18.36
N LYS A 76 8.80 7.01 18.25
CA LYS A 76 9.39 7.82 17.18
C LYS A 76 9.59 6.97 15.93
N GLY A 77 9.55 7.61 14.77
CA GLY A 77 9.75 6.94 13.48
C GLY A 77 10.38 7.86 12.44
N ILE A 78 10.81 7.26 11.33
CA ILE A 78 11.39 7.97 10.18
C ILE A 78 10.42 7.96 9.01
N TRP A 79 10.38 9.07 8.27
CA TRP A 79 9.54 9.21 7.10
C TRP A 79 10.31 8.90 5.82
N LEU A 80 9.69 8.11 4.95
CA LEU A 80 10.19 7.71 3.64
C LEU A 80 9.18 8.08 2.57
N THR A 81 9.63 8.54 1.42
CA THR A 81 8.76 8.68 0.25
C THR A 81 8.25 7.31 -0.18
N LEU A 82 7.03 7.25 -0.74
CA LEU A 82 6.47 6.05 -1.34
C LEU A 82 7.15 5.71 -2.67
N ASP A 83 8.39 5.24 -2.58
CA ASP A 83 9.21 4.79 -3.71
C ASP A 83 10.11 3.64 -3.21
N SER A 84 9.97 2.46 -3.80
CA SER A 84 10.72 1.25 -3.44
C SER A 84 12.24 1.45 -3.56
N ARG A 85 12.71 2.23 -4.54
CA ARG A 85 14.15 2.52 -4.69
C ARG A 85 14.70 3.28 -3.50
N ILE A 86 13.89 4.18 -2.94
CA ILE A 86 14.26 4.95 -1.75
C ILE A 86 14.36 4.04 -0.53
N TYR A 87 13.53 3.00 -0.44
CA TYR A 87 13.69 1.96 0.57
C TYR A 87 15.01 1.18 0.38
N SER A 88 15.36 0.77 -0.84
CA SER A 88 16.64 0.10 -1.09
C SER A 88 17.84 1.00 -0.71
N HIS A 89 17.76 2.30 -0.98
CA HIS A 89 18.76 3.28 -0.55
C HIS A 89 18.82 3.44 0.98
N LEU A 90 17.66 3.44 1.65
CA LEU A 90 17.61 3.41 3.11
C LEU A 90 18.43 2.23 3.62
N ALA A 91 18.11 1.01 3.16
CA ALA A 91 18.74 -0.25 3.56
C ALA A 91 20.26 -0.24 3.40
N LYS A 92 20.76 0.27 2.26
CA LYS A 92 22.19 0.40 1.98
C LYS A 92 22.89 1.41 2.90
N ARG A 93 22.25 2.54 3.20
CA ARG A 93 22.85 3.63 3.99
C ARG A 93 22.80 3.44 5.50
N GLY A 94 21.93 2.58 6.02
CA GLY A 94 21.83 2.42 7.47
C GLY A 94 21.14 3.58 8.19
N SER A 95 20.49 4.51 7.48
CA SER A 95 20.02 5.79 8.08
C SER A 95 18.99 5.61 9.20
N TRP A 96 18.29 4.48 9.27
CA TRP A 96 17.37 4.15 10.36
C TRP A 96 18.08 3.90 11.69
N LYS A 97 19.38 3.54 11.68
CA LYS A 97 20.17 3.29 12.90
C LYS A 97 20.34 4.55 13.75
N SER A 98 20.19 5.74 13.15
CA SER A 98 20.16 7.01 13.89
C SER A 98 18.96 7.14 14.84
N LEU A 99 17.86 6.44 14.53
CA LEU A 99 16.68 6.39 15.39
C LEU A 99 16.87 5.39 16.53
N ASN A 100 17.40 4.21 16.21
CA ASN A 100 17.71 3.16 17.16
C ASN A 100 18.81 2.26 16.58
N SER A 101 19.98 2.24 17.23
CA SER A 101 21.16 1.50 16.76
C SER A 101 20.99 -0.02 16.78
N LYS A 102 20.08 -0.53 17.61
CA LYS A 102 19.74 -1.97 17.69
C LYS A 102 18.66 -2.36 16.69
N ALA A 103 17.98 -1.40 16.07
CA ALA A 103 16.89 -1.71 15.15
C ALA A 103 17.41 -2.32 13.84
N THR A 104 16.77 -3.41 13.44
CA THR A 104 17.03 -4.10 12.17
C THR A 104 15.93 -3.83 11.16
N LEU A 105 16.27 -3.79 9.87
CA LEU A 105 15.27 -3.83 8.80
C LEU A 105 15.01 -5.29 8.44
N LEU A 106 13.74 -5.69 8.46
CA LEU A 106 13.34 -7.04 8.09
C LEU A 106 13.43 -7.24 6.57
N GLY A 107 13.80 -8.44 6.15
CA GLY A 107 13.61 -8.90 4.78
C GLY A 107 12.13 -8.92 4.40
N GLY A 108 11.80 -8.73 3.13
CA GLY A 108 10.41 -8.73 2.64
C GLY A 108 9.60 -7.47 3.00
N MET A 109 10.24 -6.42 3.54
CA MET A 109 9.56 -5.17 3.89
C MET A 109 8.84 -4.50 2.72
N GLU A 110 9.43 -4.55 1.51
CA GLU A 110 8.81 -3.96 0.32
C GLU A 110 7.50 -4.65 -0.04
N GLU A 111 7.46 -5.98 0.12
CA GLU A 111 6.26 -6.78 -0.09
C GLU A 111 5.21 -6.49 0.98
N LEU A 112 5.65 -6.33 2.25
CA LEU A 112 4.76 -5.96 3.34
C LEU A 112 4.15 -4.57 3.11
N ILE A 113 4.93 -3.59 2.64
CA ILE A 113 4.42 -2.25 2.30
C ILE A 113 3.41 -2.34 1.15
N TRP A 114 3.72 -3.08 0.08
CA TRP A 114 2.79 -3.29 -1.03
C TRP A 114 1.49 -3.92 -0.54
N PHE A 115 1.58 -5.00 0.24
CA PHE A 115 0.43 -5.68 0.83
C PHE A 115 -0.42 -4.72 1.67
N GLN A 116 0.18 -3.92 2.56
CA GLN A 116 -0.55 -2.98 3.39
C GLN A 116 -1.16 -1.81 2.60
N LEU A 117 -0.53 -1.35 1.51
CA LEU A 117 -1.11 -0.36 0.63
C LEU A 117 -2.33 -0.90 -0.12
N GLY A 118 -2.26 -2.15 -0.60
CA GLY A 118 -3.41 -2.85 -1.18
C GLY A 118 -4.55 -3.00 -0.16
N GLU A 119 -4.21 -3.40 1.07
CA GLU A 119 -5.20 -3.54 2.14
C GLU A 119 -5.84 -2.20 2.51
N ARG A 120 -5.07 -1.11 2.47
CA ARG A 120 -5.60 0.23 2.69
C ARG A 120 -6.67 0.59 1.67
N VAL A 121 -6.46 0.28 0.38
CA VAL A 121 -7.49 0.50 -0.66
C VAL A 121 -8.76 -0.30 -0.36
N VAL A 122 -8.62 -1.58 0.01
CA VAL A 122 -9.77 -2.43 0.38
C VAL A 122 -10.52 -1.86 1.59
N GLN A 123 -9.81 -1.40 2.63
CA GLN A 123 -10.41 -0.80 3.82
C GLN A 123 -11.20 0.47 3.51
N GLU A 124 -10.70 1.36 2.63
CA GLU A 124 -11.45 2.55 2.22
C GLU A 124 -12.72 2.18 1.46
N CYS A 125 -12.65 1.20 0.55
CA CYS A 125 -13.85 0.69 -0.13
C CYS A 125 -14.84 0.08 0.86
N GLN A 126 -14.37 -0.71 1.83
CA GLN A 126 -15.23 -1.29 2.86
C GLN A 126 -15.96 -0.22 3.67
N LEU A 127 -15.28 0.86 4.05
CA LEU A 127 -15.91 1.98 4.77
C LEU A 127 -16.97 2.69 3.94
N LEU A 128 -16.75 2.83 2.63
CA LEU A 128 -17.77 3.36 1.72
C LEU A 128 -18.95 2.41 1.61
N VAL A 129 -18.71 1.09 1.49
CA VAL A 129 -19.75 0.06 1.44
C VAL A 129 -20.57 0.04 2.74
N ASP A 130 -19.93 0.04 3.90
CA ASP A 130 -20.61 0.05 5.20
C ASP A 130 -21.50 1.29 5.35
N ARG A 131 -21.09 2.43 4.78
CA ARG A 131 -21.78 3.70 4.93
C ARG A 131 -22.86 3.94 3.87
N PHE A 132 -22.67 3.44 2.65
CA PHE A 132 -23.52 3.77 1.50
C PHE A 132 -24.03 2.55 0.73
N GLY A 133 -23.62 1.32 1.07
CA GLY A 133 -23.98 0.12 0.32
C GLY A 133 -25.46 -0.24 0.35
N GLU A 134 -26.23 0.26 1.32
CA GLU A 134 -27.69 0.09 1.41
C GLU A 134 -28.47 1.34 1.01
N HIS A 135 -27.81 2.50 1.05
CA HIS A 135 -28.43 3.78 0.77
C HIS A 135 -28.12 4.13 -0.68
N LYS A 136 -29.16 4.33 -1.50
CA LYS A 136 -29.06 4.73 -2.92
C LYS A 136 -28.45 6.14 -3.11
N ARG A 137 -27.31 6.47 -2.49
CA ARG A 137 -26.45 7.56 -2.94
C ARG A 137 -25.71 7.08 -4.20
N LEU A 138 -26.48 7.00 -5.28
CA LEU A 138 -26.14 6.48 -6.60
C LEU A 138 -25.11 7.33 -7.35
N ASP A 139 -24.60 8.41 -6.76
CA ASP A 139 -23.79 9.41 -7.46
C ASP A 139 -22.31 9.42 -7.09
N LEU A 140 -21.86 8.55 -6.18
CA LEU A 140 -20.45 8.53 -5.75
C LEU A 140 -19.54 7.78 -6.72
N ILE A 141 -19.98 6.59 -7.15
CA ILE A 141 -19.25 5.72 -8.08
C ILE A 141 -20.24 5.26 -9.14
N GLY A 142 -19.96 5.59 -10.40
CA GLY A 142 -20.80 5.21 -11.53
C GLY A 142 -19.97 4.52 -12.60
N ARG A 143 -20.60 3.63 -13.37
CA ARG A 143 -19.98 3.04 -14.55
C ARG A 143 -19.85 4.11 -15.64
N LEU A 144 -18.69 4.16 -16.29
CA LEU A 144 -18.46 5.01 -17.45
C LEU A 144 -18.67 4.18 -18.70
N GLU A 145 -19.69 4.51 -19.49
CA GLU A 145 -19.88 3.94 -20.82
C GLU A 145 -18.95 4.64 -21.82
N GLU A 146 -18.37 3.85 -22.73
CA GLU A 146 -17.56 4.34 -23.83
C GLU A 146 -18.44 5.23 -24.73
N GLY A 147 -18.20 6.54 -24.71
CA GLY A 147 -18.97 7.53 -25.48
C GLY A 147 -19.79 8.53 -24.65
N ALA A 148 -19.97 8.31 -23.34
CA ALA A 148 -20.76 9.22 -22.48
C ALA A 148 -19.97 10.41 -21.90
N ALA A 149 -18.73 10.63 -22.36
CA ALA A 149 -17.77 11.54 -21.72
C ALA A 149 -18.16 13.03 -21.78
N GLU A 150 -19.09 13.42 -22.63
CA GLU A 150 -19.42 14.84 -22.86
C GLU A 150 -20.65 15.37 -22.11
N GLY A 151 -21.41 14.52 -21.39
CA GLY A 151 -22.72 14.91 -20.84
C GLY A 151 -22.88 14.94 -19.32
N CYS A 152 -21.94 14.37 -18.55
CA CYS A 152 -22.04 14.33 -17.09
C CYS A 152 -21.36 15.55 -16.46
N GLU A 153 -22.11 16.62 -16.21
CA GLU A 153 -21.67 17.86 -15.51
C GLU A 153 -21.16 17.67 -14.06
N GLY A 154 -21.08 16.42 -13.56
CA GLY A 154 -20.48 16.13 -12.27
C GLY A 154 -18.95 16.17 -12.32
N THR A 155 -18.32 16.92 -11.41
CA THR A 155 -16.85 16.93 -11.26
C THR A 155 -16.34 15.55 -10.84
N MET A 156 -16.05 14.69 -11.82
CA MET A 156 -15.35 13.43 -11.59
C MET A 156 -13.97 13.75 -11.05
N GLY A 157 -13.59 13.11 -9.95
CA GLY A 157 -12.29 13.30 -9.34
C GLY A 157 -11.24 12.37 -9.91
N TYR A 158 -11.63 11.13 -10.19
CA TYR A 158 -10.74 10.10 -10.74
C TYR A 158 -11.57 8.96 -11.34
N SER A 159 -10.92 8.09 -12.11
CA SER A 159 -11.51 6.85 -12.60
C SER A 159 -10.77 5.63 -12.06
N ILE A 160 -11.48 4.51 -11.92
CA ILE A 160 -10.93 3.21 -11.59
C ILE A 160 -11.16 2.29 -12.78
N TRP A 161 -10.12 1.64 -13.26
CA TRP A 161 -10.24 0.62 -14.29
C TRP A 161 -9.98 -0.75 -13.66
N LEU A 162 -10.95 -1.66 -13.77
CA LEU A 162 -10.80 -3.05 -13.38
C LEU A 162 -10.37 -3.86 -14.62
N THR A 163 -9.21 -4.51 -14.55
CA THR A 163 -8.70 -5.41 -15.60
C THR A 163 -8.71 -6.86 -15.12
N LYS A 164 -9.14 -7.80 -15.98
CA LYS A 164 -9.24 -9.22 -15.62
C LYS A 164 -7.93 -10.00 -15.75
N GLY A 165 -6.98 -9.54 -16.56
CA GLY A 165 -5.93 -10.43 -17.08
C GLY A 165 -4.49 -10.08 -16.70
N LYS A 166 -3.67 -11.13 -16.55
CA LYS A 166 -2.21 -11.08 -16.71
C LYS A 166 -1.91 -11.08 -18.22
N GLY A 167 -1.85 -9.91 -18.86
CA GLY A 167 -1.43 -9.88 -20.27
C GLY A 167 -1.84 -8.67 -21.09
N GLN A 168 -2.62 -7.73 -20.54
CA GLN A 168 -2.92 -6.51 -21.27
C GLN A 168 -1.70 -5.59 -21.23
N VAL A 169 -1.21 -5.23 -22.42
CA VAL A 169 -0.16 -4.24 -22.62
C VAL A 169 -0.64 -2.95 -21.97
N GLU A 170 0.06 -2.51 -20.93
CA GLU A 170 -0.18 -1.22 -20.29
C GLU A 170 0.10 -0.15 -21.35
N SER A 171 -0.93 0.34 -22.02
CA SER A 171 -0.77 1.51 -22.88
C SER A 171 -0.31 2.67 -22.00
N GLU A 172 0.75 3.38 -22.42
CA GLU A 172 1.37 4.48 -21.67
C GLU A 172 0.36 5.57 -21.26
N GLU A 173 -0.78 5.66 -21.95
CA GLU A 173 -1.88 6.57 -21.60
C GLU A 173 -2.54 6.27 -20.25
N GLN A 174 -2.54 5.03 -19.76
CA GLN A 174 -3.10 4.66 -18.45
C GLN A 174 -2.38 5.32 -17.26
N THR A 175 -1.20 5.91 -17.49
CA THR A 175 -0.30 6.39 -16.43
C THR A 175 -0.34 7.90 -16.22
N ARG A 176 -1.05 8.66 -17.06
CA ARG A 176 -1.05 10.13 -16.92
C ARG A 176 -1.87 10.54 -15.70
N LEU A 177 -1.17 10.99 -14.65
CA LEU A 177 -1.73 11.71 -13.50
C LEU A 177 -2.17 13.12 -13.93
N GLY A 178 -3.16 13.18 -14.82
CA GLY A 178 -3.81 14.42 -15.23
C GLY A 178 -4.82 14.92 -14.19
N ALA A 179 -5.68 15.85 -14.58
CA ALA A 179 -6.76 16.36 -13.72
C ALA A 179 -7.70 15.25 -13.23
N ASN A 180 -7.91 14.22 -14.06
CA ASN A 180 -8.77 13.07 -13.78
C ASN A 180 -7.95 11.78 -13.88
N PRO A 181 -7.15 11.43 -12.86
CA PRO A 181 -6.29 10.25 -12.91
C PRO A 181 -7.12 8.98 -13.08
N ILE A 182 -6.61 8.05 -13.88
CA ILE A 182 -7.19 6.72 -14.06
C ILE A 182 -6.32 5.73 -13.29
N PHE A 183 -6.90 5.03 -12.31
CA PHE A 183 -6.20 4.05 -11.50
C PHE A 183 -6.52 2.64 -11.98
N SER A 184 -5.49 1.88 -12.32
CA SER A 184 -5.53 0.42 -12.49
C SER A 184 -4.75 -0.22 -11.33
N PRO A 185 -5.40 -0.47 -10.17
CA PRO A 185 -4.68 -0.86 -8.96
C PRO A 185 -4.10 -2.28 -9.06
N LYS A 186 -2.78 -2.39 -8.85
CA LYS A 186 -2.07 -3.68 -8.80
C LYS A 186 -1.95 -4.17 -7.37
N PHE A 187 -2.63 -5.27 -7.04
CA PHE A 187 -2.59 -5.88 -5.72
C PHE A 187 -1.53 -6.98 -5.63
N LYS A 188 -0.92 -7.13 -4.44
CA LYS A 188 0.03 -8.22 -4.17
C LYS A 188 -0.68 -9.56 -3.98
N GLN A 189 -1.87 -9.57 -3.37
CA GLN A 189 -2.68 -10.76 -3.14
C GLN A 189 -3.97 -10.72 -3.93
N GLU A 190 -4.38 -11.86 -4.49
CA GLU A 190 -5.63 -11.96 -5.27
C GLU A 190 -6.87 -11.71 -4.39
N SER A 191 -6.85 -12.16 -3.13
CA SER A 191 -7.94 -11.93 -2.17
C SER A 191 -8.20 -10.43 -1.88
N GLN A 192 -7.18 -9.57 -1.99
CA GLN A 192 -7.35 -8.12 -1.87
C GLN A 192 -8.04 -7.55 -3.11
N LYS A 193 -7.64 -8.02 -4.29
CA LYS A 193 -8.24 -7.64 -5.56
C LYS A 193 -9.71 -8.06 -5.63
N GLU A 194 -10.04 -9.30 -5.26
CA GLU A 194 -11.42 -9.80 -5.23
C GLU A 194 -12.32 -9.00 -4.30
N ARG A 195 -11.86 -8.71 -3.07
CA ARG A 195 -12.59 -7.86 -2.13
C ARG A 195 -12.77 -6.44 -2.66
N PHE A 196 -11.73 -5.86 -3.27
CA PHE A 196 -11.82 -4.55 -3.90
C PHE A 196 -12.85 -4.53 -5.04
N ILE A 197 -12.79 -5.48 -5.97
CA ILE A 197 -13.73 -5.58 -7.10
C ILE A 197 -15.18 -5.73 -6.59
N THR A 198 -15.39 -6.63 -5.62
CA THR A 198 -16.71 -6.85 -4.99
C THR A 198 -17.25 -5.56 -4.36
N ALA A 199 -16.40 -4.82 -3.65
CA ALA A 199 -16.80 -3.55 -3.05
C ALA A 199 -17.12 -2.46 -4.08
N ILE A 200 -16.35 -2.37 -5.17
CA ILE A 200 -16.63 -1.42 -6.27
C ILE A 200 -17.96 -1.76 -6.94
N HIS A 201 -18.24 -3.04 -7.25
CA HIS A 201 -19.51 -3.44 -7.84
C HIS A 201 -20.70 -3.11 -6.94
N ARG A 202 -20.57 -3.35 -5.63
CA ARG A 202 -21.60 -3.00 -4.65
C ARG A 202 -21.83 -1.48 -4.57
N LEU A 203 -20.77 -0.68 -4.63
CA LEU A 203 -20.88 0.78 -4.63
C LEU A 203 -21.45 1.35 -5.93
N ALA A 204 -21.12 0.75 -7.07
CA ALA A 204 -21.64 1.15 -8.37
C ALA A 204 -23.11 0.77 -8.59
N SER A 205 -23.75 0.10 -7.62
CA SER A 205 -25.15 -0.36 -7.69
C SER A 205 -25.44 -1.15 -8.96
N ILE A 206 -24.45 -1.89 -9.47
CA ILE A 206 -24.65 -2.85 -10.54
C ILE A 206 -25.59 -3.90 -9.96
N GLY A 207 -26.86 -3.87 -10.35
CA GLY A 207 -27.85 -4.83 -9.88
C GLY A 207 -27.38 -6.26 -10.15
N ASN A 208 -27.83 -7.22 -9.35
CA ASN A 208 -27.43 -8.64 -9.43
C ASN A 208 -27.57 -9.31 -10.82
N ASN A 209 -28.16 -8.62 -11.81
CA ASN A 209 -28.48 -9.14 -13.14
C ASN A 209 -27.52 -8.73 -14.25
N GLU A 210 -26.67 -7.71 -14.07
CA GLU A 210 -25.62 -7.47 -15.08
C GLU A 210 -24.41 -8.32 -14.71
N GLU A 211 -24.15 -9.35 -15.52
CA GLU A 211 -22.86 -10.03 -15.53
C GLU A 211 -21.77 -8.97 -15.48
N ALA A 212 -21.04 -8.94 -14.37
CA ALA A 212 -20.00 -7.97 -14.10
C ALA A 212 -19.01 -7.99 -15.28
N ARG A 213 -19.16 -7.05 -16.22
CA ARG A 213 -18.25 -6.96 -17.36
C ARG A 213 -16.86 -6.76 -16.77
N LEU A 214 -16.00 -7.70 -17.13
CA LEU A 214 -14.71 -7.92 -16.47
C LEU A 214 -13.68 -6.84 -16.81
N GLU A 215 -14.02 -6.01 -17.80
CA GLU A 215 -13.33 -4.78 -18.17
C GLU A 215 -14.34 -3.65 -18.06
N ALA A 216 -14.27 -2.93 -16.94
CA ALA A 216 -15.17 -1.82 -16.67
C ALA A 216 -14.38 -0.65 -16.08
N LYS A 217 -14.72 0.54 -16.56
CA LYS A 217 -14.23 1.81 -16.05
C LYS A 217 -15.31 2.42 -15.15
N TYR A 218 -14.91 2.83 -13.96
CA TYR A 218 -15.77 3.44 -12.95
C TYR A 218 -15.32 4.87 -12.72
N GLY A 219 -16.21 5.82 -12.91
CA GLY A 219 -15.99 7.22 -12.54
C GLY A 219 -16.29 7.39 -11.06
N VAL A 220 -15.41 8.10 -10.35
CA VAL A 220 -15.62 8.44 -8.93
C VAL A 220 -15.73 9.95 -8.78
N LYS A 221 -16.85 10.40 -8.23
CA LYS A 221 -17.12 11.83 -8.00
C LYS A 221 -16.12 12.40 -6.99
N HIS A 222 -15.62 13.61 -7.25
CA HIS A 222 -14.74 14.28 -6.30
C HIS A 222 -15.54 14.75 -5.08
N SER A 223 -15.24 14.21 -3.90
CA SER A 223 -15.86 14.64 -2.65
C SER A 223 -14.97 14.34 -1.45
N ASN A 224 -15.24 14.97 -0.30
CA ASN A 224 -14.56 14.63 0.96
C ASN A 224 -14.78 13.17 1.39
N ILE A 225 -15.84 12.52 0.88
CA ILE A 225 -16.19 11.13 1.18
C ILE A 225 -15.30 10.16 0.40
N THR A 226 -15.08 10.43 -0.89
CA THR A 226 -14.32 9.57 -1.81
C THR A 226 -12.84 9.91 -1.88
N LEU A 227 -12.44 11.09 -1.42
CA LEU A 227 -11.04 11.54 -1.37
C LEU A 227 -10.10 10.55 -0.66
N PRO A 228 -10.44 9.94 0.50
CA PRO A 228 -9.59 8.93 1.15
C PRO A 228 -9.28 7.72 0.25
N LEU A 229 -10.27 7.24 -0.51
CA LEU A 229 -10.07 6.15 -1.47
C LEU A 229 -9.13 6.58 -2.61
N GLY A 230 -9.33 7.77 -3.19
CA GLY A 230 -8.44 8.32 -4.20
C GLY A 230 -6.99 8.45 -3.72
N ILE A 231 -6.79 8.87 -2.46
CA ILE A 231 -5.46 8.92 -1.83
C ILE A 231 -4.86 7.51 -1.71
N ALA A 232 -5.64 6.53 -1.25
CA ALA A 232 -5.16 5.16 -1.11
C ALA A 232 -4.74 4.56 -2.47
N LEU A 233 -5.55 4.76 -3.51
CA LEU A 233 -5.25 4.33 -4.89
C LEU A 233 -3.98 4.99 -5.41
N TYR A 234 -3.84 6.30 -5.22
CA TYR A 234 -2.65 7.04 -5.62
C TYR A 234 -1.37 6.53 -4.93
N ARG A 235 -1.43 6.24 -3.62
CA ARG A 235 -0.30 5.68 -2.88
C ARG A 235 0.10 4.30 -3.37
N LEU A 236 -0.88 3.43 -3.64
CA LEU A 236 -0.63 2.11 -4.23
C LEU A 236 -0.02 2.22 -5.63
N HIS A 237 -0.52 3.15 -6.44
CA HIS A 237 0.00 3.42 -7.79
C HIS A 237 1.47 3.86 -7.75
N LEU A 238 1.83 4.85 -6.93
CA LEU A 238 3.22 5.30 -6.78
C LEU A 238 4.18 4.17 -6.43
N TRP A 239 3.78 3.32 -5.48
CA TRP A 239 4.59 2.19 -5.03
C TRP A 239 4.78 1.12 -6.11
N THR A 240 3.69 0.75 -6.81
CA THR A 240 3.73 -0.31 -7.81
C THR A 240 4.49 0.10 -9.07
N GLN A 241 4.46 1.39 -9.44
CA GLN A 241 5.26 1.92 -10.54
C GLN A 241 6.76 1.93 -10.24
N SER A 242 7.15 2.31 -9.02
CA SER A 242 8.57 2.32 -8.66
C SER A 242 9.17 0.91 -8.69
N LEU A 243 8.39 -0.11 -8.32
CA LEU A 243 8.79 -1.51 -8.39
C LEU A 243 9.02 -1.98 -9.84
N ALA A 244 8.12 -1.61 -10.76
CA ALA A 244 8.25 -1.99 -12.17
C ALA A 244 9.56 -1.45 -12.78
N THR A 245 9.93 -0.22 -12.44
CA THR A 245 11.17 0.42 -12.93
C THR A 245 12.41 -0.35 -12.47
N THR A 246 12.47 -0.79 -11.21
CA THR A 246 13.62 -1.52 -10.67
C THR A 246 13.87 -2.87 -11.34
N ALA A 247 12.83 -3.54 -11.82
CA ALA A 247 12.96 -4.83 -12.49
C ALA A 247 13.59 -4.71 -13.88
N VAL A 248 13.39 -3.58 -14.57
CA VAL A 248 13.95 -3.33 -15.90
C VAL A 248 15.46 -3.05 -15.80
N ASP A 249 15.87 -2.22 -14.84
CA ASP A 249 17.28 -1.86 -14.63
C ASP A 249 18.15 -3.09 -14.29
N GLY A 250 17.62 -4.02 -13.49
CA GLY A 250 18.33 -5.24 -13.12
C GLY A 250 18.62 -6.17 -14.32
N LYS A 251 17.72 -6.22 -15.31
CA LYS A 251 17.91 -7.04 -16.52
C LYS A 251 18.97 -6.47 -17.45
N GLN A 252 19.07 -5.14 -17.57
CA GLN A 252 20.07 -4.49 -18.43
C GLN A 252 21.50 -4.62 -17.90
N GLN A 253 21.68 -4.73 -16.59
CA GLN A 253 23.02 -4.92 -16.01
C GLN A 253 23.57 -6.33 -16.23
N GLN A 254 22.71 -7.35 -16.25
CA GLN A 254 23.12 -8.74 -16.48
C GLN A 254 23.52 -9.03 -17.93
N SER A 255 23.02 -8.27 -18.92
CA SER A 255 23.39 -8.47 -20.33
C SER A 255 24.70 -7.82 -20.74
N LYS A 256 25.39 -7.12 -19.83
CA LYS A 256 26.65 -6.39 -20.10
C LYS A 256 27.85 -6.96 -19.33
N SER A 257 27.68 -8.05 -18.59
CA SER A 257 28.75 -8.78 -17.89
C SER A 257 28.99 -10.11 -18.59
#